data_AF-A0A0A3IMU2-F1
#
_entry.id   AF-A0A0A3IMU2-F1
#
_cell.length_a   1.000
_cell.length_b   1.000
_cell.length_c   1.000
_cell.angle_alpha   90.00
_cell.angle_beta   90.00
_cell.angle_gamma   90.00
#
_symmetry.space_group_name_H-M   'P 1'
#
loop_
_entity.id
_entity.type
_entity.pdbx_description
1 polymer ?
#
loop_
_entity_poly.entity_id
_entity_poly.type
_entity_poly.pdbx_seq_one_letter_code
_entity_poly.pdbx_strand_id
1 'polypeptide(L)'
;MYIAKLIDNKSERLLGKVEKPFFVPIQLIELKLNVDNFDSALNLARKRLRPIINNPANMKIEQPTNDTMLLSFRNSQDGLKVTYQLEEYKS
;
A
#
# COMPACT_ATOMS: atom_id res chain seq x y z
N MET A 1 -1.82 -9.81 -15.11
CA MET A 1 -1.36 -8.50 -14.59
C MET A 1 -2.08 -8.22 -13.29
N TYR A 2 -1.42 -7.60 -12.32
CA TYR A 2 -2.02 -7.26 -11.03
C TYR A 2 -2.03 -5.76 -10.80
N ILE A 3 -2.88 -5.30 -9.89
CA ILE A 3 -2.92 -3.91 -9.44
C ILE A 3 -2.89 -3.87 -7.92
N ALA A 4 -2.12 -2.94 -7.38
CA ALA A 4 -2.21 -2.56 -5.96
C ALA A 4 -2.95 -1.22 -5.87
N LYS A 5 -4.18 -1.25 -5.36
CA LYS A 5 -5.07 -0.11 -5.25
C LYS A 5 -5.13 0.41 -3.82
N LEU A 6 -4.94 1.71 -3.62
CA LEU A 6 -5.11 2.37 -2.33
C LEU A 6 -6.60 2.36 -1.95
N ILE A 7 -6.94 1.72 -0.83
CA ILE A 7 -8.33 1.61 -0.35
C ILE A 7 -8.58 2.34 0.97
N ASP A 8 -7.52 2.64 1.74
CA ASP A 8 -7.60 3.41 2.98
C ASP A 8 -6.32 4.23 3.12
N ASN A 9 -6.47 5.55 3.27
CA ASN A 9 -5.37 6.46 3.52
C ASN A 9 -5.67 7.34 4.75
N LYS A 10 -5.33 6.85 5.95
CA LYS A 10 -5.52 7.65 7.17
C LYS A 10 -4.49 8.77 7.31
N SER A 11 -3.50 8.83 6.41
CA SER A 11 -2.40 9.79 6.47
C SER A 11 -2.83 11.21 6.13
N GLU A 12 -3.85 11.36 5.28
CA GLU A 12 -4.40 12.67 4.88
C GLU A 12 -4.92 13.47 6.07
N ARG A 13 -5.30 12.82 7.16
CA ARG A 13 -5.82 13.47 8.38
C ARG A 13 -4.79 14.36 9.08
N LEU A 14 -3.49 14.11 8.83
CA LEU A 14 -2.37 14.84 9.43
C LEU A 14 -1.59 15.67 8.40
N LEU A 15 -2.10 15.83 7.17
CA LEU A 15 -1.47 16.69 6.18
C LEU A 15 -1.35 18.12 6.75
N GLY A 16 -0.13 18.62 6.92
CA GLY A 16 0.15 19.93 7.51
C GLY A 16 0.13 20.01 9.04
N LYS A 17 -0.06 18.88 9.76
CA LYS A 17 -0.07 18.82 11.24
C LYS A 17 1.20 18.24 11.87
N VAL A 18 2.10 17.68 11.06
CA VAL A 18 3.36 17.06 11.50
C VAL A 18 4.48 17.46 10.54
N GLU A 19 5.72 17.57 11.02
CA GLU A 19 6.88 18.01 10.21
C GLU A 19 7.22 17.05 9.05
N LYS A 20 6.94 15.76 9.22
CA LYS A 20 7.14 14.72 8.20
C LYS A 20 5.86 13.92 8.03
N PRO A 21 4.84 14.48 7.35
CA PRO A 21 3.58 13.78 7.18
C PRO A 21 3.82 12.50 6.39
N PHE A 22 3.27 11.42 6.91
CA PHE A 22 3.03 10.22 6.14
C PHE A 22 2.16 10.64 4.94
N PHE A 23 2.69 10.54 3.72
CA PHE A 23 1.97 10.98 2.52
C PHE A 23 2.15 9.95 1.43
N VAL A 24 1.02 9.41 0.97
CA VAL A 24 0.96 8.64 -0.27
C VAL A 24 0.53 9.62 -1.36
N PRO A 25 1.38 9.88 -2.37
CA PRO A 25 1.00 10.71 -3.50
C PRO A 25 -0.28 10.19 -4.16
N ILE A 26 -1.17 11.09 -4.58
CA ILE A 26 -2.40 10.76 -5.34
C ILE A 26 -2.10 9.91 -6.60
N GLN A 27 -0.90 10.07 -7.18
CA GLN A 27 -0.44 9.26 -8.32
C GLN A 27 -0.19 7.78 -7.98
N LEU A 28 -0.27 7.39 -6.71
CA LEU A 28 -0.13 6.02 -6.21
C LEU A 28 -1.46 5.42 -5.76
N ILE A 29 -2.60 6.02 -6.12
CA ILE A 29 -3.92 5.40 -5.88
C ILE A 29 -4.00 4.02 -6.53
N GLU A 30 -3.34 3.82 -7.68
CA GLU A 30 -3.32 2.54 -8.38
C GLU A 30 -1.92 2.27 -8.96
N LEU A 31 -1.27 1.22 -8.45
CA LEU A 31 0.03 0.76 -8.92
C LEU A 31 -0.15 -0.47 -9.81
N LYS A 32 0.09 -0.33 -11.11
CA LYS A 32 0.12 -1.46 -12.04
C LYS A 32 1.36 -2.31 -11.81
N LEU A 33 1.14 -3.61 -11.65
CA LEU A 33 2.14 -4.64 -11.40
C LEU A 33 2.15 -5.59 -12.59
N ASN A 34 3.08 -5.34 -13.52
CA ASN A 34 3.25 -6.12 -14.75
C ASN A 34 3.92 -7.47 -14.47
N VAL A 35 3.17 -8.36 -13.81
CA VAL A 35 3.56 -9.72 -13.47
C VAL A 35 2.35 -10.64 -13.61
N ASP A 36 2.64 -11.94 -13.73
CA ASP A 36 1.67 -12.94 -14.18
C ASP A 36 1.20 -13.88 -13.06
N ASN A 37 1.79 -13.76 -11.87
CA ASN A 37 1.39 -14.51 -10.70
C ASN A 37 1.37 -13.63 -9.45
N PHE A 38 0.60 -14.11 -8.48
CA PHE A 38 0.27 -13.40 -7.26
C PHE A 38 1.48 -13.16 -6.35
N ASP A 39 2.37 -14.15 -6.19
CA ASP A 39 3.57 -14.01 -5.35
C ASP A 39 4.54 -12.95 -5.89
N SER A 40 4.71 -12.92 -7.21
CA SER A 40 5.51 -11.90 -7.89
C SER A 40 4.87 -10.51 -7.73
N ALA A 41 3.54 -10.43 -7.78
CA ALA A 41 2.80 -9.20 -7.58
C ALA A 41 3.00 -8.66 -6.16
N LEU A 42 2.91 -9.54 -5.16
CA LEU A 42 3.17 -9.20 -3.77
C LEU A 42 4.58 -8.67 -3.56
N ASN A 43 5.60 -9.38 -4.07
CA ASN A 43 6.99 -8.97 -3.93
C ASN A 43 7.25 -7.61 -4.61
N LEU A 44 6.69 -7.40 -5.80
CA LEU A 44 6.82 -6.13 -6.51
C LEU A 44 6.09 -4.99 -5.79
N ALA A 45 4.88 -5.23 -5.28
CA ALA A 45 4.12 -4.27 -4.49
C ALA A 45 4.89 -3.87 -3.23
N ARG A 46 5.43 -4.83 -2.46
CA ARG A 46 6.27 -4.56 -1.29
C ARG A 46 7.48 -3.70 -1.64
N LYS A 47 8.21 -4.06 -2.71
CA LYS A 47 9.42 -3.34 -3.14
C LYS A 47 9.11 -1.89 -3.54
N ARG A 48 7.99 -1.66 -4.23
CA ARG A 48 7.61 -0.31 -4.69
C ARG A 48 6.95 0.54 -3.61
N LEU A 49 6.12 -0.05 -2.74
CA LEU A 49 5.38 0.66 -1.68
C LEU A 49 6.24 0.99 -0.46
N ARG A 50 7.22 0.14 -0.11
CA ARG A 50 8.10 0.37 1.06
C ARG A 50 8.82 1.73 1.06
N PRO A 51 9.45 2.21 -0.03
CA PRO A 51 10.14 3.51 -0.03
C PRO A 51 9.18 4.72 -0.02
N ILE A 52 7.93 4.55 -0.44
CA ILE A 52 6.92 5.61 -0.40
C ILE A 52 6.49 5.90 1.04
N ILE A 53 6.62 4.89 1.90
CA ILE A 53 6.17 4.93 3.28
C ILE A 53 7.39 5.21 4.16
N ASN A 54 7.52 6.45 4.62
CA ASN A 54 8.59 6.83 5.53
C ASN A 54 8.48 6.03 6.84
N ASN A 55 9.52 5.26 7.19
CA ASN A 55 9.64 4.49 8.44
C ASN A 55 8.42 3.63 8.80
N PRO A 56 8.08 2.58 8.03
CA PRO A 56 7.04 1.66 8.44
C PRO A 56 7.46 0.94 9.73
N ALA A 57 6.69 1.08 10.80
CA ALA A 57 6.82 0.28 12.01
C ALA A 57 6.63 -1.20 11.68
N ASN A 58 5.57 -1.47 10.92
CA ASN A 58 5.10 -2.80 10.58
C ASN A 58 4.34 -2.76 9.26
N MET A 59 4.51 -3.83 8.48
CA MET A 59 3.65 -4.16 7.34
C MET A 59 2.83 -5.38 7.73
N LYS A 60 1.51 -5.27 7.62
CA LYS A 60 0.56 -6.38 7.82
C LYS A 60 -0.01 -6.79 6.49
N ILE A 61 -0.08 -8.10 6.27
CA ILE A 61 -0.61 -8.69 5.05
C ILE A 61 -1.74 -9.61 5.44
N GLU A 62 -2.91 -9.38 4.85
CA GLU A 62 -4.11 -10.16 5.11
C GLU A 62 -4.67 -10.63 3.77
N GLN A 63 -5.08 -11.88 3.67
CA GLN A 63 -5.74 -12.42 2.49
C GLN A 63 -7.20 -12.70 2.82
N PRO A 64 -8.10 -11.71 2.67
CA PRO A 64 -9.52 -11.89 2.99
C PRO A 64 -10.22 -12.89 2.06
N THR A 65 -9.75 -13.02 0.81
CA THR A 65 -10.27 -13.96 -0.19
C THR A 65 -9.13 -14.52 -1.04
N ASN A 66 -9.35 -15.63 -1.75
CA ASN A 66 -8.32 -16.20 -2.63
C ASN A 66 -7.77 -15.20 -3.66
N ASP A 67 -8.63 -14.31 -4.17
CA ASP A 67 -8.29 -13.38 -5.26
C ASP A 67 -7.86 -11.98 -4.79
N THR A 68 -7.83 -11.74 -3.48
CA THR A 68 -7.62 -10.39 -2.92
C THR A 68 -6.69 -10.42 -1.73
N MET A 69 -5.75 -9.49 -1.65
CA MET A 69 -4.86 -9.33 -0.50
C MET A 69 -4.72 -7.87 -0.08
N LEU A 70 -4.73 -7.64 1.22
CA LEU A 70 -4.59 -6.33 1.82
C LEU A 70 -3.17 -6.15 2.35
N LEU A 71 -2.49 -5.14 1.83
CA LEU A 71 -1.17 -4.67 2.23
C LEU A 71 -1.35 -3.43 3.09
N SER A 72 -1.30 -3.59 4.41
CA SER A 72 -1.40 -2.50 5.36
C SER A 72 -0.03 -2.09 5.87
N PHE A 73 0.27 -0.81 5.83
CA PHE A 73 1.53 -0.24 6.29
C PHE A 73 1.23 0.76 7.39
N ARG A 74 1.89 0.61 8.53
CA ARG A 74 1.77 1.53 9.66
C ARG A 74 3.09 2.28 9.86
N ASN A 75 3.04 3.60 9.96
CA ASN A 75 4.20 4.41 10.33
C ASN A 75 4.42 4.34 11.86
N SER A 76 5.67 4.15 12.28
CA SER A 76 6.06 4.03 13.70
C SER A 76 6.02 5.35 14.46
N GLN A 77 6.17 6.47 13.76
CA GLN A 77 6.31 7.78 14.37
C GLN A 77 4.97 8.41 14.73
N ASP A 78 3.94 8.20 13.92
CA ASP A 78 2.62 8.82 14.05
C ASP A 78 1.48 7.78 14.23
N GLY A 79 1.77 6.49 14.08
CA GLY A 79 0.78 5.42 14.17
C GLY A 79 -0.21 5.35 12.99
N LEU A 80 -0.02 6.19 11.96
CA LEU A 80 -0.90 6.26 10.80
C LEU A 80 -0.78 5.01 9.93
N LYS A 81 -1.87 4.69 9.24
CA LYS A 81 -2.01 3.47 8.44
C LYS A 81 -2.48 3.79 7.03
N VAL A 82 -1.86 3.15 6.05
CA VAL A 82 -2.35 3.05 4.67
C VAL A 82 -2.60 1.59 4.35
N THR A 83 -3.67 1.30 3.62
CA THR A 83 -3.98 -0.04 3.14
C THR A 83 -4.15 -0.04 1.62
N TYR A 84 -3.44 -0.96 0.97
CA TYR A 84 -3.60 -1.27 -0.45
C TYR A 84 -4.29 -2.63 -0.61
N GLN A 85 -5.15 -2.75 -1.61
CA GLN A 85 -5.73 -3.98 -2.09
C GLN A 85 -4.95 -4.45 -3.32
N LEU A 86 -4.37 -5.64 -3.25
CA LEU A 86 -3.76 -6.35 -4.35
C LEU A 86 -4.79 -7.29 -4.95
N GLU A 87 -5.05 -7.12 -6.25
CA GLU A 87 -5.99 -7.94 -7.00
C GLU A 87 -5.51 -8.14 -8.44
N GLU A 88 -6.03 -9.17 -9.09
CA GLU A 88 -5.81 -9.36 -10.52
C GLU A 88 -6.50 -8.26 -11.31
N TYR A 89 -5.76 -7.66 -12.26
CA TYR A 89 -6.34 -6.67 -13.15
C TYR A 89 -7.18 -7.37 -14.21
N LYS A 90 -8.50 -7.35 -14.02
CA LYS A 90 -9.46 -7.81 -15.02
C LYS A 90 -9.74 -6.64 -15.96
N SER A 91 -9.22 -6.74 -17.19
CA SER A 91 -9.48 -5.79 -18.28
C SER A 91 -10.92 -5.85 -18.75
#